data_AF-A0A8J2TF07-F1
#
_entry.id   AF-A0A8J2TF07-F1
#
_cell.length_a   1.000
_cell.length_b   1.000
_cell.length_c   1.000
_cell.angle_alpha   90.00
_cell.angle_beta   90.00
_cell.angle_gamma   90.00
#
_symmetry.space_group_name_H-M   'P 1'
#
loop_
_entity.id
_entity.type
_entity.pdbx_description
1 polymer ?
#
loop_
_entity_poly.entity_id
_entity_poly.type
_entity_poly.pdbx_seq_one_letter_code
_entity_poly.pdbx_strand_id
1 'polypeptide(L)'
;MKQAELFQWVELKQDVPDSVVKKGDRGVIVDHLQPTKKQKEAGYTIEVFKNGETLDVVSVPISWIMPLSKFWESPNSDHKAFLNGYNPMDEGLYDDYPVG
;
A
#
# COMPACT_ATOMS: atom_id res chain seq x y z
N MET A 1 13.41 -18.88 1.11
CA MET A 1 12.30 -17.92 0.97
C MET A 1 12.64 -17.00 -0.20
N LYS A 2 11.68 -16.64 -1.05
CA LYS A 2 11.91 -15.67 -2.13
C LYS A 2 12.01 -14.27 -1.51
N GLN A 3 13.05 -13.52 -1.87
CA GLN A 3 13.20 -12.12 -1.46
C GLN A 3 12.09 -11.29 -2.12
N ALA A 4 11.46 -10.39 -1.37
CA ALA A 4 10.46 -9.48 -1.91
C ALA A 4 11.13 -8.44 -2.83
N GLU A 5 10.39 -7.99 -3.84
CA GLU A 5 10.86 -7.09 -4.90
C GLU A 5 10.49 -5.63 -4.58
N LEU A 6 11.20 -4.67 -5.20
CA LEU A 6 10.83 -3.26 -5.10
C LEU A 6 9.40 -3.05 -5.62
N PHE A 7 8.68 -2.13 -4.97
CA PHE A 7 7.28 -1.82 -5.20
C PHE A 7 6.29 -2.96 -4.89
N GLN A 8 6.75 -4.05 -4.27
CA GLN A 8 5.86 -5.09 -3.78
C GLN A 8 5.13 -4.64 -2.51
N TRP A 9 3.83 -4.90 -2.46
CA TRP A 9 3.01 -4.71 -1.25
C TRP A 9 3.36 -5.73 -0.18
N VAL A 10 3.43 -5.27 1.05
CA VAL A 10 3.74 -6.09 2.23
C VAL A 10 2.84 -5.71 3.40
N GLU A 11 2.63 -6.68 4.30
CA GLU A 11 1.99 -6.46 5.60
C GLU A 11 3.01 -6.65 6.73
N LEU A 12 2.98 -5.77 7.73
CA LEU A 12 3.85 -5.85 8.89
C LEU A 12 3.34 -6.93 9.87
N LYS A 13 4.23 -7.82 10.30
CA LYS A 13 3.90 -8.92 11.23
C LYS A 13 3.97 -8.53 12.70
N GLN A 14 4.49 -7.34 13.00
CA GLN A 14 4.68 -6.82 14.34
C GLN A 14 4.74 -5.29 14.35
N ASP A 15 4.61 -4.70 15.55
CA ASP A 15 4.72 -3.26 15.75
C ASP A 15 6.15 -2.77 15.52
N VAL A 16 6.27 -1.57 14.96
CA VAL A 16 7.58 -0.92 14.78
C VAL A 16 7.88 -0.06 16.01
N PRO A 17 9.01 -0.32 16.72
CA PRO A 17 9.43 0.52 17.83
C PRO A 17 9.60 1.96 17.40
N ASP A 18 9.24 2.90 18.27
CA ASP A 18 9.40 4.35 18.04
C ASP A 18 8.68 4.91 16.79
N SER A 19 7.71 4.16 16.23
CA SER A 19 6.87 4.58 15.11
C SER A 19 5.38 4.41 15.42
N VAL A 20 4.56 5.14 14.67
CA VAL A 20 3.10 5.00 14.66
C VAL A 20 2.63 3.72 13.95
N VAL A 21 3.51 3.09 13.15
CA VAL A 21 3.22 1.87 12.40
C VAL A 21 3.05 0.67 13.33
N LYS A 22 1.95 -0.05 13.15
CA LYS A 22 1.54 -1.22 13.92
C LYS A 22 1.53 -2.49 13.09
N LYS A 23 1.49 -3.62 13.79
CA LYS A 23 1.22 -4.92 13.18
C LYS A 23 -0.06 -4.86 12.34
N GLY A 24 -0.03 -5.42 11.15
CA GLY A 24 -1.13 -5.44 10.19
C GLY A 24 -1.18 -4.22 9.29
N ASP A 25 -0.42 -3.15 9.59
CA ASP A 25 -0.28 -2.04 8.65
C ASP A 25 0.44 -2.51 7.38
N ARG A 26 0.09 -1.87 6.27
CA ARG A 26 0.51 -2.27 4.93
C ARG A 26 1.25 -1.16 4.24
N GLY A 27 2.23 -1.56 3.46
CA GLY A 27 3.07 -0.64 2.73
C GLY A 27 3.70 -1.25 1.52
N VAL A 28 4.53 -0.46 0.86
CA VAL A 28 5.24 -0.81 -0.35
C VAL A 28 6.74 -0.75 -0.07
N ILE A 29 7.48 -1.77 -0.53
CA ILE A 29 8.94 -1.77 -0.43
C ILE A 29 9.50 -0.70 -1.39
N VAL A 30 10.27 0.24 -0.85
CA VAL A 30 10.91 1.32 -1.62
C VAL A 30 12.43 1.21 -1.65
N ASP A 31 13.04 0.41 -0.77
CA ASP A 31 14.49 0.15 -0.79
C ASP A 31 14.86 -1.22 -0.17
N HIS A 32 16.01 -1.76 -0.55
CA HIS A 32 16.62 -2.97 0.01
C HIS A 32 17.79 -2.61 0.92
N LEU A 33 17.72 -3.05 2.17
CA LEU A 33 18.75 -2.76 3.18
C LEU A 33 19.69 -3.95 3.34
N GLN A 34 20.99 -3.69 3.23
CA GLN A 34 22.03 -4.67 3.54
C GLN A 34 22.15 -4.88 5.06
N PRO A 35 22.55 -6.07 5.52
CA PRO A 35 22.90 -6.30 6.91
C PRO A 35 23.97 -5.32 7.41
N THR A 36 23.88 -4.94 8.67
CA THR A 36 24.86 -4.08 9.35
C THR A 36 25.52 -4.81 10.53
N LYS A 37 26.46 -4.13 11.21
CA LYS A 37 27.06 -4.67 12.44
C LYS A 37 26.02 -4.86 13.56
N LYS A 38 25.02 -3.97 13.65
CA LYS A 38 23.98 -3.98 14.69
C LYS A 38 22.78 -4.85 14.32
N GLN A 39 22.42 -4.89 13.03
CA GLN A 39 21.30 -5.67 12.50
C GLN A 39 21.82 -6.69 11.50
N LYS A 40 21.94 -7.96 11.91
CA LYS A 40 22.55 -9.03 11.08
C LYS A 40 21.66 -9.52 9.95
N GLU A 41 20.36 -9.27 10.05
CA GLU A 41 19.42 -9.57 8.98
C GLU A 41 19.39 -8.41 7.98
N ALA A 42 19.24 -8.74 6.69
CA ALA A 42 18.88 -7.73 5.70
C ALA A 42 17.46 -7.19 6.00
N GLY A 43 17.10 -6.10 5.34
CA GLY A 43 15.82 -5.46 5.58
C GLY A 43 15.29 -4.74 4.36
N TYR A 44 14.22 -3.99 4.61
CA TYR A 44 13.56 -3.15 3.63
C TYR A 44 13.25 -1.80 4.24
N THR A 45 13.29 -0.77 3.41
CA THR A 45 12.55 0.47 3.69
C THR A 45 11.17 0.33 3.09
N ILE A 46 10.15 0.63 3.87
CA ILE A 46 8.73 0.46 3.53
C ILE A 46 8.04 1.79 3.72
N GLU A 47 7.40 2.27 2.67
CA GLU A 47 6.43 3.36 2.78
C GLU A 47 5.08 2.75 3.17
N VAL A 48 4.58 3.10 4.36
CA VAL A 48 3.36 2.55 4.94
C VAL A 48 2.22 3.54 4.70
N PHE A 49 1.05 3.04 4.33
CA PHE A 49 -0.10 3.86 3.97
C PHE A 49 -1.28 3.63 4.91
N LYS A 50 -2.04 4.70 5.17
CA LYS A 50 -3.32 4.65 5.87
C LYS A 50 -4.28 5.65 5.25
N ASN A 51 -5.49 5.19 4.92
CA ASN A 51 -6.52 6.02 4.28
C ASN A 51 -6.06 6.70 2.97
N GLY A 52 -5.17 6.05 2.21
CA GLY A 52 -4.65 6.58 0.95
C GLY A 52 -3.50 7.59 1.09
N GLU A 53 -3.10 7.93 2.31
CA GLU A 53 -1.97 8.81 2.60
C GLU A 53 -0.80 8.03 3.19
N THR A 54 0.42 8.56 3.03
CA THR A 54 1.61 8.02 3.69
C THR A 54 1.48 8.23 5.19
N LEU A 55 1.45 7.13 5.93
CA LEU A 55 1.44 7.12 7.38
C LEU A 55 2.86 7.36 7.93
N ASP A 56 3.85 6.63 7.41
CA ASP A 56 5.25 6.70 7.81
C ASP A 56 6.16 5.98 6.80
N VAL A 57 7.47 6.16 6.91
CA VAL A 57 8.50 5.41 6.18
C VAL A 57 9.42 4.71 7.18
N VAL A 58 9.37 3.37 7.21
CA VAL A 58 10.06 2.57 8.23
C VAL A 58 11.08 1.61 7.63
N SER A 59 12.17 1.38 8.35
CA SER A 59 13.16 0.35 8.00
C SER A 59 13.00 -0.86 8.92
N VAL A 60 12.72 -2.04 8.34
CA VAL A 60 12.46 -3.25 9.12
C VAL A 60 13.21 -4.47 8.56
N PRO A 61 13.52 -5.48 9.40
CA PRO A 61 14.09 -6.75 8.93
C PRO A 61 13.15 -7.50 7.97
N ILE A 62 13.70 -8.33 7.09
CA ILE A 62 12.91 -9.18 6.17
C ILE A 62 11.90 -10.05 6.95
N SER A 63 12.31 -10.55 8.11
CA SER A 63 11.51 -11.40 8.98
C SER A 63 10.29 -10.68 9.56
N TRP A 64 10.16 -9.36 9.44
CA TRP A 64 9.04 -8.59 9.95
C TRP A 64 7.92 -8.39 8.93
N ILE A 65 8.14 -8.76 7.68
CA ILE A 65 7.13 -8.60 6.62
C ILE A 65 6.52 -9.92 6.17
N MET A 66 5.32 -9.81 5.61
CA MET A 66 4.67 -10.82 4.81
C MET A 66 4.40 -10.23 3.42
N PRO A 67 5.04 -10.74 2.36
CA PRO A 67 4.77 -10.26 1.01
C PRO A 67 3.34 -10.60 0.59
N LEU A 68 2.64 -9.63 0.00
CA LEU A 68 1.30 -9.79 -0.53
C LEU A 68 1.36 -10.10 -2.03
N SER A 69 0.42 -10.90 -2.51
CA SER A 69 0.37 -11.40 -3.90
C SER A 69 -0.34 -10.45 -4.87
N LYS A 70 -1.03 -9.42 -4.37
CA LYS A 70 -1.76 -8.43 -5.17
C LYS A 70 -1.43 -7.01 -4.70
N PHE A 71 -1.52 -6.06 -5.63
CA PHE A 71 -1.70 -4.65 -5.28
C PHE A 71 -2.96 -4.54 -4.42
N TRP A 72 -2.83 -3.93 -3.24
CA TRP A 72 -3.99 -3.70 -2.39
C TRP A 72 -4.81 -2.56 -3.00
N GLU A 73 -5.86 -2.91 -3.74
CA GLU A 73 -6.95 -1.99 -4.01
C GLU A 73 -7.60 -1.64 -2.67
N SER A 74 -7.62 -0.35 -2.32
CA SER A 74 -8.46 0.12 -1.23
C SER A 74 -9.91 -0.25 -1.56
N PRO A 75 -10.68 -0.87 -0.64
CA PRO A 75 -12.11 -1.05 -0.82
C PRO A 75 -12.82 0.29 -0.58
N ASN A 76 -12.51 1.31 -1.37
CA ASN A 76 -13.47 2.38 -1.59
C ASN A 76 -14.56 1.79 -2.50
N SER A 77 -15.78 1.88 -2.01
CA SER A 77 -17.02 1.23 -2.42
C SER A 77 -17.48 1.42 -3.87
N ASP A 78 -16.67 1.96 -4.78
CA ASP A 78 -17.16 2.43 -6.08
C ASP A 78 -16.53 1.67 -7.26
N HIS A 79 -15.59 0.76 -7.02
CA HIS A 79 -15.04 -0.12 -8.07
C HIS A 79 -16.01 -1.19 -8.59
N LYS A 80 -17.22 -1.28 -8.03
CA LYS A 80 -18.31 -2.07 -8.64
C LYS A 80 -18.88 -1.42 -9.91
N ALA A 81 -18.60 -0.14 -10.19
CA ALA A 81 -19.00 0.48 -11.45
C ALA A 81 -18.14 -0.02 -12.63
N PHE A 82 -16.82 -0.09 -12.48
CA PHE A 82 -15.93 -0.35 -13.61
C PHE A 82 -15.87 -1.81 -14.07
N LEU A 83 -16.22 -2.78 -13.22
CA LEU A 83 -16.14 -4.21 -13.55
C LEU A 83 -17.46 -4.83 -14.02
N ASN A 84 -18.57 -4.09 -13.98
CA ASN A 84 -19.89 -4.59 -14.41
C ASN A 84 -20.40 -3.97 -15.72
N GLY A 85 -19.53 -3.33 -16.50
CA GLY A 85 -19.92 -2.71 -17.77
C GLY A 85 -20.73 -1.42 -17.61
N TYR A 86 -20.63 -0.74 -16.47
CA TYR A 86 -21.17 0.61 -16.33
C TYR A 86 -20.28 1.58 -17.11
N ASN A 87 -20.82 2.09 -18.22
CA ASN A 87 -20.26 3.23 -18.92
C ASN A 87 -20.81 4.50 -18.26
N PRO A 88 -20.00 5.33 -17.59
CA PRO A 88 -20.47 6.57 -16.98
C PRO A 88 -20.99 7.61 -17.99
N MET A 89 -20.90 7.32 -19.31
CA MET A 89 -21.53 8.10 -20.38
C MET A 89 -22.99 7.69 -20.68
N ASP A 90 -23.52 6.60 -20.09
CA ASP A 90 -24.91 6.18 -20.28
C ASP A 90 -25.89 6.91 -19.34
N GLU A 91 -25.40 7.68 -18.37
CA GLU A 91 -26.22 8.66 -17.64
C GLU A 91 -26.28 9.96 -18.44
N GLY A 92 -27.30 10.04 -19.30
CA GLY A 92 -27.76 11.30 -19.88
C GLY A 92 -28.20 12.25 -18.77
N LEU A 93 -27.28 13.10 -18.32
CA LEU A 93 -27.55 14.29 -17.53
C LEU A 93 -26.70 15.45 -18.05
N TYR A 94 -27.05 15.93 -19.25
CA TYR A 94 -26.82 17.32 -19.64
C TYR A 94 -28.18 17.98 -19.86
N ASP A 95 -28.95 18.11 -18.79
CA ASP A 95 -30.04 19.08 -18.76
C ASP A 95 -29.53 20.37 -18.09
N ASP A 96 -29.65 21.45 -18.86
CA ASP A 96 -29.71 22.87 -18.47
C ASP A 96 -28.51 23.53 -17.79
N TYR A 97 -27.58 24.04 -18.62
CA TYR A 97 -26.94 25.32 -18.30
C TYR A 97 -27.78 26.47 -18.90
N PRO A 98 -28.32 27.41 -18.10
CA PRO A 98 -28.83 28.65 -18.66
C PRO A 98 -27.66 29.48 -19.17
N VAL A 99 -27.57 29.66 -20.49
CA VAL A 99 -26.79 30.74 -21.09
C VAL A 99 -27.55 32.05 -20.84
N GLY A 100 -26.98 32.88 -19.99
CA GLY A 100 -27.37 34.29 -19.85
C GLY A 100 -26.88 35.15 -21.00
#